data_AF-A0A202E8I5-F1
#
_entry.id   AF-A0A202E8I5-F1
#
_cell.length_a   1.000
_cell.length_b   1.000
_cell.length_c   1.000
_cell.angle_alpha   90.00
_cell.angle_beta   90.00
_cell.angle_gamma   90.00
#
_symmetry.space_group_name_H-M   'P 1'
#
loop_
_entity.id
_entity.type
_entity.pdbx_description
1 polymer ?
#
loop_
_entity_poly.entity_id
_entity_poly.type
_entity_poly.pdbx_seq_one_letter_code
_entity_poly.pdbx_strand_id
1 'polypeptide(L)'
;MFHEQRLTVPETPAELRAEYQDDFERALEDAGASDTDASDAAAATDLERERLDAVLAGDEPELSLEEAAQIQALADGAPDAETLVTIACEHLLLGMTTAVLDVDALESELAIEMDAKEIQQKIEQRAPMSFDEYVHIQHAIVANTP
;
A
#
# COMPACT_ATOMS: atom_id res chain seq x y z
N MET A 1 1.06 -3.46 8.96
CA MET A 1 0.35 -3.72 7.69
C MET A 1 -0.25 -2.43 7.14
N PHE A 2 -0.28 -2.23 5.82
CA PHE A 2 -0.72 -0.94 5.24
C PHE A 2 -2.20 -0.61 5.46
N HIS A 3 -3.05 -1.61 5.67
CA HIS A 3 -4.48 -1.41 5.93
C HIS A 3 -4.77 -0.97 7.37
N GLU A 4 -3.80 -0.99 8.29
CA GLU A 4 -4.00 -0.51 9.65
C GLU A 4 -4.04 1.02 9.67
N GLN A 5 -4.78 1.61 10.61
CA GLN A 5 -4.80 3.06 10.73
C GLN A 5 -3.44 3.57 11.20
N ARG A 6 -2.70 4.18 10.27
CA ARG A 6 -1.39 4.78 10.55
C ARG A 6 -1.55 6.18 11.15
N LEU A 7 -0.84 6.44 12.25
CA LEU A 7 -0.86 7.73 12.97
C LEU A 7 0.50 8.46 12.95
N THR A 8 1.54 7.80 12.44
CA THR A 8 2.90 8.35 12.32
C THR A 8 3.53 7.88 11.02
N VAL A 9 4.37 8.71 10.42
CA VAL A 9 5.12 8.38 9.19
C VAL A 9 6.61 8.69 9.35
N PRO A 10 7.48 7.97 8.61
CA PRO A 10 8.89 8.34 8.49
C PRO A 10 9.06 9.65 7.71
N GLU A 11 10.30 10.12 7.57
CA GLU A 11 10.59 11.42 6.95
C GLU A 11 10.20 11.45 5.47
N THR A 12 10.27 10.31 4.78
CA THR A 12 10.04 10.23 3.33
C THR A 12 9.07 9.12 2.93
N PRO A 13 8.37 9.26 1.78
CA PRO A 13 7.57 8.18 1.20
C PRO A 13 8.39 6.91 0.89
N ALA A 14 9.65 7.05 0.51
CA ALA A 14 10.53 5.90 0.24
C ALA A 14 10.82 5.06 1.49
N GLU A 15 11.04 5.71 2.64
CA GLU A 15 11.17 4.99 3.92
C GLU A 15 9.86 4.29 4.31
N LEU A 16 8.71 4.93 4.03
CA LEU A 16 7.41 4.31 4.25
C LEU A 16 7.20 3.10 3.33
N ARG A 17 7.64 3.18 2.07
CA ARG A 17 7.59 2.07 1.11
C ARG A 17 8.46 0.90 1.57
N ALA A 18 9.63 1.16 2.12
CA ALA A 18 10.52 0.15 2.68
C ALA A 18 9.92 -0.52 3.93
N GLU A 19 9.25 0.22 4.81
CA GLU A 19 8.52 -0.38 5.93
C GLU A 19 7.45 -1.39 5.46
N TYR A 20 6.73 -1.06 4.37
CA TYR A 20 5.76 -1.99 3.80
C TYR A 20 6.40 -3.14 3.02
N GLN A 21 7.59 -2.95 2.48
CA GLN A 21 8.36 -4.04 1.90
C GLN A 21 8.66 -5.11 2.95
N ASP A 22 9.15 -4.70 4.12
CA ASP A 22 9.40 -5.61 5.24
C ASP A 22 8.12 -6.35 5.67
N ASP A 23 6.97 -5.67 5.66
CA ASP A 23 5.67 -6.29 5.99
C ASP A 23 5.24 -7.31 4.91
N PHE A 24 5.54 -7.06 3.64
CA PHE A 24 5.24 -7.99 2.55
C PHE A 24 6.14 -9.22 2.58
N GLU A 25 7.42 -9.07 2.85
CA GLU A 25 8.34 -10.19 3.06
C GLU A 25 7.83 -11.12 4.16
N ARG A 26 7.44 -10.55 5.32
CA ARG A 26 6.87 -11.33 6.42
C ARG A 26 5.58 -12.04 6.04
N ALA A 27 4.68 -11.37 5.30
CA ALA A 27 3.43 -12.00 4.85
C ALA A 27 3.69 -13.19 3.89
N LEU A 28 4.72 -13.09 3.05
CA LEU A 28 5.12 -14.20 2.16
C LEU A 28 5.75 -15.35 2.96
N GLU A 29 6.62 -15.05 3.92
CA GLU A 29 7.19 -16.04 4.84
C GLU A 29 6.09 -16.78 5.64
N ASP A 30 5.09 -16.06 6.15
CA ASP A 30 3.94 -16.63 6.87
C ASP A 30 3.10 -17.57 5.99
N ALA A 31 2.98 -17.27 4.70
CA ALA A 31 2.35 -18.16 3.72
C ALA A 31 3.24 -19.34 3.28
N GLY A 32 4.42 -19.49 3.88
CA GLY A 32 5.33 -20.61 3.63
C GLY A 32 6.27 -20.40 2.46
N ALA A 33 6.36 -19.17 1.92
CA ALA A 33 7.43 -18.85 0.98
C ALA A 33 8.79 -18.95 1.68
N SER A 34 9.82 -19.29 0.89
CA SER A 34 11.21 -19.29 1.34
C SER A 34 12.02 -18.35 0.45
N ASP A 35 13.23 -17.96 0.88
CA ASP A 35 14.14 -16.99 0.22
C ASP A 35 14.28 -17.13 -1.31
N THR A 36 13.92 -18.28 -1.90
CA THR A 36 14.04 -18.57 -3.33
C THR A 36 12.81 -19.23 -3.96
N ASP A 37 11.70 -19.35 -3.23
CA ASP A 37 10.51 -20.05 -3.73
C ASP A 37 9.22 -19.45 -3.14
N ALA A 38 8.53 -18.64 -3.95
CA ALA A 38 7.19 -18.13 -3.68
C ALA A 38 6.06 -18.98 -4.31
N SER A 39 6.29 -20.26 -4.64
CA SER A 39 5.29 -21.05 -5.38
C SER A 39 3.95 -21.23 -4.66
N ASP A 40 3.95 -21.40 -3.35
CA ASP A 40 2.73 -21.50 -2.55
C ASP A 40 1.98 -20.15 -2.51
N ALA A 41 2.70 -19.03 -2.35
CA ALA A 41 2.14 -17.68 -2.41
C ALA A 41 1.58 -17.34 -3.81
N ALA A 42 2.28 -17.75 -4.88
CA ALA A 42 1.83 -17.58 -6.27
C ALA A 42 0.58 -18.40 -6.60
N ALA A 43 0.31 -19.49 -5.87
CA ALA A 43 -0.92 -20.25 -6.02
C ALA A 43 -2.11 -19.63 -5.27
N ALA A 44 -1.84 -18.77 -4.29
CA ALA A 44 -2.82 -18.08 -3.46
C ALA A 44 -3.15 -16.65 -3.95
N THR A 45 -2.39 -16.14 -4.92
CA THR A 45 -2.54 -14.80 -5.49
C THR A 45 -2.61 -14.87 -7.01
N ASP A 46 -3.05 -13.78 -7.64
CA ASP A 46 -3.02 -13.61 -9.10
C ASP A 46 -1.67 -13.04 -9.58
N LEU A 47 -0.68 -12.89 -8.69
CA LEU A 47 0.63 -12.35 -9.03
C LEU A 47 1.52 -13.41 -9.68
N GLU A 48 2.33 -12.96 -10.64
CA GLU A 48 3.39 -13.78 -11.22
C GLU A 48 4.46 -14.08 -10.16
N ARG A 49 4.94 -15.33 -10.15
CA ARG A 49 6.00 -15.77 -9.22
C ARG A 49 7.22 -14.85 -9.24
N GLU A 50 7.64 -14.38 -10.41
CA GLU A 50 8.81 -13.49 -10.55
C GLU A 50 8.67 -12.19 -9.75
N ARG A 51 7.46 -11.63 -9.63
CA ARG A 51 7.21 -10.43 -8.81
C ARG A 51 7.24 -10.75 -7.32
N LEU A 52 6.71 -11.90 -6.91
CA LEU A 52 6.77 -12.35 -5.53
C LEU A 52 8.20 -12.69 -5.10
N ASP A 53 8.98 -13.33 -5.98
CA ASP A 53 10.39 -13.62 -5.75
C ASP A 53 11.20 -12.32 -5.62
N ALA A 54 10.88 -11.28 -6.41
CA ALA A 54 11.49 -9.95 -6.26
C ALA A 54 11.16 -9.33 -4.90
N VAL A 55 9.91 -9.42 -4.44
CA VAL A 55 9.53 -8.95 -3.10
C VAL A 55 10.33 -9.67 -2.00
N LEU A 56 10.46 -11.00 -2.08
CA LEU A 56 11.28 -11.79 -1.13
C LEU A 56 12.77 -11.43 -1.16
N ALA A 57 13.27 -10.95 -2.30
CA ALA A 57 14.65 -10.50 -2.43
C ALA A 57 14.89 -9.09 -1.84
N GLY A 58 13.85 -8.43 -1.32
CA GLY A 58 13.90 -7.05 -0.87
C GLY A 58 13.87 -6.02 -1.99
N ASP A 59 13.56 -6.44 -3.22
CA ASP A 59 13.31 -5.51 -4.32
C ASP A 59 11.89 -4.95 -4.21
N GLU A 60 11.70 -3.73 -4.71
CA GLU A 60 10.40 -3.04 -4.74
C GLU A 60 9.83 -3.06 -6.16
N PRO A 61 9.22 -4.17 -6.62
CA PRO A 61 8.56 -4.16 -7.92
C PRO A 61 7.43 -3.13 -7.91
N GLU A 62 7.14 -2.56 -9.09
CA GLU A 62 5.90 -1.81 -9.27
C GLU A 62 4.75 -2.76 -8.96
N LEU A 63 3.79 -2.33 -8.13
CA LEU A 63 2.62 -3.10 -7.75
C LEU A 63 1.39 -2.19 -7.84
N SER A 64 0.24 -2.75 -8.22
CA SER A 64 -1.04 -2.11 -7.94
C SER A 64 -1.37 -2.20 -6.45
N LEU A 65 -2.27 -1.35 -5.96
CA LEU A 65 -2.77 -1.44 -4.58
C LEU A 65 -3.46 -2.80 -4.32
N GLU A 66 -4.15 -3.34 -5.33
CA GLU A 66 -4.77 -4.66 -5.28
C GLU A 66 -3.73 -5.79 -5.24
N GLU A 67 -2.64 -5.68 -5.99
CA GLU A 67 -1.53 -6.66 -5.95
C GLU A 67 -0.84 -6.64 -4.59
N ALA A 68 -0.58 -5.45 -4.05
CA ALA A 68 -0.04 -5.28 -2.69
C ALA A 68 -0.99 -5.85 -1.62
N ALA A 69 -2.31 -5.65 -1.78
CA ALA A 69 -3.31 -6.22 -0.89
C ALA A 69 -3.33 -7.75 -0.94
N GLN A 70 -3.15 -8.36 -2.11
CA GLN A 70 -3.05 -9.81 -2.24
C GLN A 70 -1.86 -10.38 -1.49
N ILE A 71 -0.69 -9.71 -1.56
CA ILE A 71 0.47 -10.11 -0.76
C ILE A 71 0.17 -9.98 0.73
N GLN A 72 -0.41 -8.85 1.15
CA GLN A 72 -0.69 -8.61 2.57
C GLN A 72 -1.75 -9.58 3.14
N ALA A 73 -2.72 -10.03 2.33
CA ALA A 73 -3.74 -11.00 2.71
C ALA A 73 -3.20 -12.39 3.03
N LEU A 74 -1.93 -12.66 2.69
CA LEU A 74 -1.24 -13.90 3.02
C LEU A 74 -0.84 -13.97 4.51
N ALA A 75 -0.75 -12.83 5.19
CA ALA A 75 -0.43 -12.78 6.62
C ALA A 75 -1.53 -13.44 7.46
N ASP A 76 -1.15 -14.14 8.53
CA ASP A 76 -2.12 -14.86 9.36
C ASP A 76 -3.15 -13.91 9.99
N GLY A 77 -4.43 -14.26 9.84
CA GLY A 77 -5.56 -13.46 10.33
C GLY A 77 -5.85 -12.17 9.55
N ALA A 78 -5.17 -11.91 8.44
CA ALA A 78 -5.50 -10.78 7.57
C ALA A 78 -6.87 -10.97 6.88
N PRO A 79 -7.64 -9.89 6.64
CA PRO A 79 -8.78 -9.91 5.73
C PRO A 79 -8.38 -10.28 4.29
N ASP A 80 -9.37 -10.60 3.45
CA ASP A 80 -9.13 -10.77 2.01
C ASP A 80 -8.68 -9.47 1.33
N ALA A 81 -8.02 -9.60 0.17
CA ALA A 81 -7.41 -8.50 -0.55
C ALA A 81 -8.39 -7.36 -0.90
N GLU A 82 -9.62 -7.68 -1.31
CA GLU A 82 -10.65 -6.67 -1.64
C GLU A 82 -11.03 -5.86 -0.40
N THR A 83 -11.21 -6.54 0.72
CA THR A 83 -11.46 -5.92 2.02
C THR A 83 -10.29 -5.04 2.46
N LEU A 84 -9.05 -5.49 2.26
CA LEU A 84 -7.84 -4.72 2.57
C LEU A 84 -7.76 -3.41 1.79
N VAL A 85 -8.01 -3.44 0.47
CA VAL A 85 -8.04 -2.22 -0.36
C VAL A 85 -9.12 -1.27 0.14
N THR A 86 -10.31 -1.80 0.46
CA THR A 86 -11.42 -0.99 0.97
C THR A 86 -11.04 -0.27 2.26
N ILE A 87 -10.52 -1.00 3.25
CA ILE A 87 -10.08 -0.43 4.53
C ILE A 87 -8.96 0.59 4.32
N ALA A 88 -7.99 0.28 3.46
CA ALA A 88 -6.86 1.17 3.18
C ALA A 88 -7.34 2.52 2.62
N CYS A 89 -8.25 2.51 1.64
CA CYS A 89 -8.82 3.74 1.07
C CYS A 89 -9.72 4.49 2.05
N GLU A 90 -10.51 3.78 2.88
CA GLU A 90 -11.30 4.41 3.95
C GLU A 90 -10.40 5.13 4.97
N HIS A 91 -9.25 4.54 5.31
CA HIS A 91 -8.27 5.18 6.18
C HIS A 91 -7.63 6.42 5.56
N LEU A 92 -7.44 6.48 4.23
CA LEU A 92 -7.02 7.72 3.57
C LEU A 92 -8.08 8.81 3.73
N LEU A 93 -9.36 8.51 3.49
CA LEU A 93 -10.46 9.46 3.65
C LEU A 93 -10.60 9.97 5.09
N LEU A 94 -10.48 9.06 6.07
CA LEU A 94 -10.50 9.41 7.49
C LEU A 94 -9.28 10.27 7.86
N GLY A 95 -8.10 9.91 7.35
CA GLY A 95 -6.87 10.65 7.53
C GLY A 95 -6.97 12.08 6.98
N MET A 96 -7.47 12.25 5.74
CA MET A 96 -7.73 13.57 5.14
C MET A 96 -8.65 14.42 6.02
N THR A 97 -9.73 13.81 6.54
CA THR A 97 -10.64 14.50 7.47
C THR A 97 -9.94 14.95 8.75
N THR A 98 -9.03 14.12 9.27
CA THR A 98 -8.29 14.38 10.52
C THR A 98 -7.21 15.45 10.33
N ALA A 99 -6.50 15.41 9.19
CA ALA A 99 -5.51 16.40 8.79
C ALA A 99 -6.13 17.71 8.27
N VAL A 100 -7.45 17.75 8.06
CA VAL A 100 -8.17 18.89 7.44
C VAL A 100 -7.62 19.21 6.05
N LEU A 101 -7.33 18.16 5.27
CA LEU A 101 -6.87 18.25 3.90
C LEU A 101 -8.02 17.97 2.92
N ASP A 102 -8.12 18.81 1.90
CA ASP A 102 -8.86 18.50 0.67
C ASP A 102 -7.90 17.99 -0.42
N VAL A 103 -8.46 17.61 -1.58
CA VAL A 103 -7.66 17.04 -2.68
C VAL A 103 -6.73 18.07 -3.35
N ASP A 104 -7.10 19.35 -3.35
CA ASP A 104 -6.26 20.43 -3.89
C ASP A 104 -5.06 20.71 -2.97
N ALA A 105 -5.27 20.69 -1.66
CA ALA A 105 -4.21 20.75 -0.67
C ALA A 105 -3.30 19.52 -0.77
N LEU A 106 -3.88 18.33 -0.87
CA LEU A 106 -3.11 17.09 -1.00
C LEU A 106 -2.26 17.06 -2.28
N GLU A 107 -2.80 17.49 -3.43
CA GLU A 107 -2.04 17.67 -4.68
C GLU A 107 -0.78 18.54 -4.46
N SER A 108 -0.88 19.60 -3.66
CA SER A 108 0.24 20.51 -3.37
C SER A 108 1.32 19.91 -2.45
N GLU A 109 0.98 18.86 -1.70
CA GLU A 109 1.85 18.20 -0.72
C GLU A 109 2.54 16.94 -1.27
N LEU A 110 2.02 16.35 -2.36
CA LEU A 110 2.57 15.12 -2.94
C LEU A 110 3.96 15.36 -3.56
N ALA A 111 4.86 14.41 -3.33
CA ALA A 111 6.17 14.37 -3.98
C ALA A 111 6.14 13.84 -5.42
N ILE A 112 4.95 13.41 -5.89
CA ILE A 112 4.69 12.87 -7.22
C ILE A 112 3.66 13.72 -7.95
N GLU A 113 3.69 13.70 -9.29
CA GLU A 113 2.73 14.43 -10.11
C GLU A 113 1.40 13.68 -10.15
N MET A 114 0.39 14.22 -9.49
CA MET A 114 -1.00 13.77 -9.54
C MET A 114 -1.92 14.97 -9.41
N ASP A 115 -2.96 15.06 -10.24
CA ASP A 115 -3.94 16.13 -10.10
C ASP A 115 -5.02 15.81 -9.05
N ALA A 116 -5.63 16.83 -8.46
CA ALA A 116 -6.65 16.68 -7.41
C ALA A 116 -7.80 15.73 -7.81
N LYS A 117 -8.18 15.71 -9.10
CA LYS A 117 -9.24 14.84 -9.58
C LYS A 117 -8.77 13.39 -9.62
N GLU A 118 -7.55 13.14 -10.08
CA GLU A 118 -6.92 11.83 -10.10
C GLU A 118 -6.82 11.24 -8.69
N ILE A 119 -6.32 12.03 -7.74
CA ILE A 119 -6.29 11.68 -6.31
C ILE A 119 -7.69 11.28 -5.83
N GLN A 120 -8.71 12.12 -6.10
CA GLN A 120 -10.08 11.83 -5.69
C GLN A 120 -10.60 10.52 -6.29
N GLN A 121 -10.42 10.30 -7.59
CA GLN A 121 -10.92 9.09 -8.25
C GLN A 121 -10.25 7.83 -7.68
N LYS A 122 -8.95 7.88 -7.40
CA LYS A 122 -8.22 6.72 -6.86
C LYS A 122 -8.60 6.44 -5.41
N ILE A 123 -8.67 7.45 -4.53
CA ILE A 123 -9.10 7.26 -3.12
C ILE A 123 -10.54 6.76 -3.04
N GLU A 124 -11.45 7.24 -3.91
CA GLU A 124 -12.83 6.75 -3.99
C GLU A 124 -12.97 5.41 -4.73
N GLN A 125 -11.84 4.73 -5.06
CA GLN A 125 -11.79 3.44 -5.77
C GLN A 125 -12.53 3.45 -7.13
N ARG A 126 -12.54 4.61 -7.80
CA ARG A 126 -13.11 4.82 -9.15
C ARG A 126 -12.06 4.74 -10.27
N ALA A 127 -10.79 4.69 -9.91
CA ALA A 127 -9.66 4.48 -10.80
C ALA A 127 -8.62 3.60 -10.10
N PRO A 128 -7.86 2.77 -10.84
CA PRO A 128 -6.80 1.96 -10.26
C PRO A 128 -5.71 2.85 -9.65
N MET A 129 -5.15 2.40 -8.52
CA MET A 129 -4.08 3.08 -7.80
C MET A 129 -2.86 2.16 -7.75
N SER A 130 -1.67 2.69 -8.02
CA SER A 130 -0.44 1.96 -7.73
C SER A 130 -0.18 1.96 -6.22
N PHE A 131 0.56 0.96 -5.74
CA PHE A 131 0.95 0.94 -4.33
C PHE A 131 1.89 2.11 -3.99
N ASP A 132 2.70 2.57 -4.93
CA ASP A 132 3.56 3.74 -4.74
C ASP A 132 2.75 5.04 -4.59
N GLU A 133 1.71 5.23 -5.41
CA GLU A 133 0.77 6.36 -5.26
C GLU A 133 0.07 6.30 -3.90
N TYR A 134 -0.37 5.12 -3.47
CA TYR A 134 -0.97 4.92 -2.15
C TYR A 134 -0.03 5.38 -1.03
N VAL A 135 1.24 4.95 -1.09
CA VAL A 135 2.26 5.30 -0.09
C VAL A 135 2.48 6.80 -0.04
N HIS A 136 2.59 7.48 -1.19
CA HIS A 136 2.76 8.93 -1.24
C HIS A 136 1.56 9.68 -0.66
N ILE A 137 0.34 9.25 -1.00
CA ILE A 137 -0.90 9.83 -0.47
C ILE A 137 -0.98 9.63 1.05
N GLN A 138 -0.74 8.42 1.54
CA GLN A 138 -0.77 8.13 2.97
C GLN A 138 0.29 8.93 3.72
N HIS A 139 1.51 9.02 3.17
CA HIS A 139 2.60 9.79 3.74
C HIS A 139 2.21 11.26 3.93
N ALA A 140 1.75 11.92 2.87
CA ALA A 140 1.36 13.33 2.91
C ALA A 140 0.22 13.61 3.91
N ILE A 141 -0.77 12.72 3.97
CA ILE A 141 -1.90 12.84 4.90
C ILE A 141 -1.43 12.75 6.35
N VAL A 142 -0.65 11.72 6.69
CA VAL A 142 -0.24 11.48 8.08
C VAL A 142 0.80 12.52 8.52
N ALA A 143 1.69 12.96 7.62
CA ALA A 143 2.65 14.03 7.90
C ALA A 143 1.97 15.37 8.26
N ASN A 144 0.75 15.60 7.77
CA ASN A 144 -0.05 16.80 8.03
C ASN A 144 -1.07 16.61 9.18
N THR A 145 -1.09 15.44 9.83
CA THR A 145 -1.96 15.19 10.99
C THR A 145 -1.40 15.89 12.25
N PRO A 146 -2.21 16.63 13.02
CA PRO A 146 -1.76 17.44 14.17
C PRO A 146 -1.38 16.64 15.43
#